data_AF-A0A1I7U5U8-F1
#
_entry.id   AF-A0A1I7U5U8-F1
#
_cell.length_a   1.000
_cell.length_b   1.000
_cell.length_c   1.000
_cell.angle_alpha   90.00
_cell.angle_beta   90.00
_cell.angle_gamma   90.00
#
_symmetry.space_group_name_H-M   'P 1'
#
loop_
_entity.id
_entity.type
_entity.pdbx_description
1 polymer ?
#
loop_
_entity_poly.entity_id
_entity_poly.type
_entity_poly.pdbx_seq_one_letter_code
_entity_poly.pdbx_strand_id
1 'polypeptide(L)'
;MEQLSNRIQLFKWNIRSLLKLPQKTVAPILWRPPTMTSSHQPSAEFLSNLSPQESQKVERILKEMHLFSRLSTRFPKKFKDSDWKTLLELKTRKARFDQAMFLYRKEQLEQEDIRKKKQIKEKRRSEAVARSRNPSHILPIQNSISEEWSQLRHIVEAYRLENHPILAVDCQFINQLSPRGRGLTALQLQYLISENRNSTNPFRLHLVNYNKNDSKVRDLEKDKLRCLQKSNIFHPMVTEEGLDTAFKNKEDVIYLSPDAKEELEYVDNEKIYVIGGIVDRVVEHGIPKHASLEAAQSANVSVRKLPIDRYIDFKSGSKFLTLLAVSEILRQVNLHGDWKKAMEVAIPVRNIRGVDEKNQKVRATQARIQAFNQEVLRNIDRVLGKDFDN
;
A
#
# COMPACT_ATOMS: atom_id res chain seq x y z
N MET A 1 30.60 -7.61 29.24
CA MET A 1 30.97 -6.65 28.17
C MET A 1 29.81 -5.75 27.76
N GLU A 2 28.71 -6.29 27.25
CA GLU A 2 27.59 -5.46 26.71
C GLU A 2 26.84 -4.64 27.76
N GLN A 3 26.56 -5.19 28.95
CA GLN A 3 25.92 -4.45 30.04
C GLN A 3 26.76 -3.23 30.48
N LEU A 4 28.09 -3.38 30.50
CA LEU A 4 29.02 -2.30 30.81
C LEU A 4 28.99 -1.23 29.69
N SER A 5 28.99 -1.66 28.42
CA SER A 5 28.85 -0.77 27.27
C SER A 5 27.54 0.04 27.33
N ASN A 6 26.41 -0.60 27.62
CA ASN A 6 25.12 0.06 27.80
C ASN A 6 25.17 1.12 28.91
N ARG A 7 25.75 0.79 30.07
CA ARG A 7 25.90 1.73 31.21
C ARG A 7 26.76 2.94 30.82
N ILE A 8 27.88 2.72 30.12
CA ILE A 8 28.77 3.81 29.65
C ILE A 8 28.03 4.72 28.66
N GLN A 9 27.30 4.15 27.71
CA GLN A 9 26.57 4.94 26.72
C GLN A 9 25.45 5.78 27.35
N LEU A 10 24.68 5.19 28.27
CA LEU A 10 23.65 5.91 29.03
C LEU A 10 24.24 7.01 29.90
N PHE A 11 25.36 6.74 30.57
CA PHE A 11 26.06 7.73 31.38
C PHE A 11 26.53 8.92 30.54
N LYS A 12 27.17 8.67 29.39
CA LYS A 12 27.58 9.72 28.43
C LYS A 12 26.38 10.52 27.93
N TRP A 13 25.26 9.86 27.64
CA TRP A 13 24.03 10.52 27.21
C TRP A 13 23.45 11.42 28.31
N ASN A 14 23.35 10.92 29.54
CA ASN A 14 22.80 11.68 30.66
C ASN A 14 23.68 12.88 31.02
N ILE A 15 25.01 12.71 31.06
CA ILE A 15 25.94 13.82 31.32
C ILE A 15 25.80 14.93 30.28
N ARG A 16 25.81 14.58 28.99
CA ARG A 16 25.66 15.59 27.94
C ARG A 16 24.34 16.34 28.06
N SER A 17 23.27 15.68 28.52
CA SER A 17 21.95 16.28 28.68
C SER A 17 21.93 17.23 29.86
N LEU A 18 22.54 16.80 30.98
CA LEU A 18 22.70 17.61 32.18
C LEU A 18 23.52 18.87 31.90
N LEU A 19 24.60 18.74 31.13
CA LEU A 19 25.51 19.83 30.76
C LEU A 19 25.04 20.67 29.55
N LYS A 20 23.83 20.42 29.02
CA LYS A 20 23.27 21.09 27.82
C LYS A 20 24.23 21.09 26.60
N LEU A 21 25.05 20.06 26.47
CA LEU A 21 25.96 19.89 25.34
C LEU A 21 25.20 19.42 24.09
N PRO A 22 25.70 19.69 22.87
CA PRO A 22 25.12 19.16 21.65
C PRO A 22 24.98 17.62 21.69
N GLN A 23 23.77 17.12 21.42
CA GLN A 23 23.45 15.69 21.44
C GLN A 23 22.96 15.18 20.09
N LYS A 24 23.09 13.86 19.88
CA LYS A 24 22.38 13.18 18.81
C LYS A 24 20.87 13.29 19.04
N THR A 25 20.09 13.24 17.97
CA THR A 25 18.62 13.35 18.03
C THR A 25 17.95 12.18 18.77
N VAL A 26 18.66 11.07 18.97
CA VAL A 26 18.13 9.82 19.52
C VAL A 26 19.08 9.26 20.59
N ALA A 27 18.50 8.73 21.65
CA ALA A 27 19.20 8.03 22.73
C ALA A 27 20.03 6.84 22.22
N PRO A 28 21.11 6.45 22.93
CA PRO A 28 21.94 5.32 22.54
C PRO A 28 21.13 4.01 22.43
N ILE A 29 21.49 3.18 21.45
CA ILE A 29 20.89 1.86 21.26
C ILE A 29 21.52 0.90 22.26
N LEU A 30 20.67 0.26 23.05
CA LEU A 30 21.09 -0.65 24.10
C LEU A 30 20.98 -2.09 23.62
N TRP A 31 21.99 -2.89 23.96
CA TRP A 31 21.98 -4.34 23.77
C TRP A 31 21.10 -5.01 24.82
N ARG A 32 20.11 -5.78 24.37
CA ARG A 32 19.19 -6.53 25.24
C ARG A 32 19.32 -8.04 25.01
N PRO A 33 18.82 -8.87 25.93
CA PRO A 33 18.57 -10.28 25.64
C PRO A 33 17.66 -10.41 24.39
N PRO A 34 17.88 -11.42 23.54
CA PRO A 34 17.07 -11.63 22.35
C PRO A 34 15.63 -11.98 22.76
N THR A 35 14.65 -11.35 22.11
CA THR A 35 13.24 -11.72 22.26
C THR A 35 12.80 -12.79 21.28
N MET A 36 13.67 -13.16 20.34
CA MET A 36 13.40 -14.20 19.35
C MET A 36 13.35 -15.59 20.02
N THR A 37 12.36 -16.37 19.62
CA THR A 37 12.02 -17.72 20.14
C THR A 37 11.79 -18.70 18.99
N SER A 38 11.46 -19.96 19.29
CA SER A 38 11.08 -20.96 18.28
C SER A 38 9.89 -20.54 17.40
N SER A 39 8.97 -19.70 17.89
CA SER A 39 7.83 -19.17 17.11
C SER A 39 8.20 -18.22 15.98
N HIS A 40 9.49 -17.86 15.88
CA HIS A 40 10.04 -17.05 14.81
C HIS A 40 10.73 -17.89 13.75
N GLN A 41 11.02 -19.16 14.03
CA GLN A 41 11.68 -20.04 13.08
C GLN A 41 10.69 -20.50 11.99
N PRO A 42 11.16 -20.71 10.75
CA PRO A 42 10.34 -21.33 9.71
C PRO A 42 9.98 -22.77 10.11
N SER A 43 8.86 -23.26 9.58
CA SER A 43 8.47 -24.66 9.78
C SER A 43 9.46 -25.64 9.13
N ALA A 44 9.48 -26.89 9.62
CA ALA A 44 10.33 -27.93 9.03
C ALA A 44 9.95 -28.22 7.56
N GLU A 45 8.65 -28.20 7.25
CA GLU A 45 8.12 -28.35 5.89
C GLU A 45 8.57 -27.20 4.97
N PHE A 46 8.60 -25.98 5.47
CA PHE A 46 9.12 -24.85 4.72
C PHE A 46 10.60 -25.05 4.39
N LEU A 47 11.41 -25.43 5.39
CA LEU A 47 12.84 -25.65 5.22
C LEU A 47 13.16 -26.80 4.25
N SER A 48 12.39 -27.89 4.25
CA SER A 48 12.62 -29.02 3.33
C SER A 48 12.37 -28.67 1.86
N ASN A 49 11.59 -27.63 1.59
CA ASN A 49 11.25 -27.19 0.24
C ASN A 49 12.24 -26.14 -0.32
N LEU A 50 13.24 -25.72 0.46
CA LEU A 50 14.21 -24.70 0.04
C LEU A 50 15.40 -25.31 -0.69
N SER A 51 15.90 -24.59 -1.68
CA SER A 51 17.20 -24.88 -2.28
C SER A 51 18.35 -24.66 -1.26
N PRO A 52 19.53 -25.29 -1.46
CA PRO A 52 20.68 -25.08 -0.56
C PRO A 52 21.07 -23.60 -0.41
N GLN A 53 20.95 -22.81 -1.48
CA GLN A 53 21.23 -21.37 -1.47
C GLN A 53 20.20 -20.59 -0.63
N GLU A 54 18.92 -20.92 -0.76
CA GLU A 54 17.86 -20.31 0.05
C GLU A 54 18.00 -20.66 1.52
N SER A 55 18.33 -21.91 1.85
CA SER A 55 18.59 -22.35 3.22
C SER A 55 19.74 -21.57 3.87
N GLN A 56 20.85 -21.37 3.13
CA GLN A 56 21.93 -20.51 3.60
C GLN A 56 21.47 -19.06 3.81
N LYS A 57 20.63 -18.54 2.91
CA LYS A 57 20.05 -17.20 3.05
C LYS A 57 19.16 -17.10 4.30
N VAL A 58 18.34 -18.10 4.58
CA VAL A 58 17.51 -18.17 5.80
C VAL A 58 18.37 -18.10 7.06
N GLU A 59 19.45 -18.89 7.16
CA GLU A 59 20.33 -18.88 8.33
C GLU A 59 20.92 -17.50 8.62
N ARG A 60 21.29 -16.78 7.56
CA ARG A 60 21.85 -15.44 7.70
C ARG A 60 20.76 -14.42 8.07
N ILE A 61 19.56 -14.52 7.48
CA ILE A 61 18.41 -13.69 7.88
C ILE A 61 18.03 -13.95 9.35
N LEU A 62 18.12 -15.19 9.82
CA LEU A 62 17.92 -15.52 11.25
C LEU A 62 18.91 -14.77 12.15
N LYS A 63 20.19 -14.68 11.75
CA LYS A 63 21.19 -13.88 12.49
C LYS A 63 20.83 -12.39 12.50
N GLU A 64 20.35 -11.86 11.38
CA GLU A 64 19.87 -10.47 11.30
C GLU A 64 18.68 -10.22 12.23
N MET A 65 17.66 -11.09 12.18
CA MET A 65 16.47 -11.00 13.03
C MET A 65 16.81 -11.17 14.51
N HIS A 66 17.76 -12.05 14.83
CA HIS A 66 18.27 -12.22 16.18
C HIS A 66 18.89 -10.92 16.69
N LEU A 67 19.79 -10.29 15.93
CA LEU A 67 20.38 -9.00 16.33
C LEU A 67 19.33 -7.88 16.42
N PHE A 68 18.38 -7.84 15.49
CA PHE A 68 17.30 -6.87 15.53
C PHE A 68 16.46 -7.00 16.82
N SER A 69 16.12 -8.23 17.22
CA SER A 69 15.38 -8.52 18.45
C SER A 69 16.12 -8.05 19.72
N ARG A 70 17.45 -7.92 19.66
CA ARG A 70 18.29 -7.44 20.77
C ARG A 70 18.40 -5.92 20.81
N LEU A 71 18.42 -5.27 19.64
CA LEU A 71 18.67 -3.84 19.50
C LEU A 71 17.38 -2.99 19.58
N SER A 72 16.23 -3.59 19.28
CA SER A 72 14.94 -2.91 19.23
C SER A 72 13.90 -3.61 20.10
N THR A 73 13.07 -2.83 20.80
CA THR A 73 11.86 -3.35 21.46
C THR A 73 10.70 -3.55 20.49
N ARG A 74 10.82 -3.03 19.27
CA ARG A 74 9.80 -3.14 18.21
C ARG A 74 10.13 -4.35 17.36
N PHE A 75 9.73 -5.52 17.82
CA PHE A 75 9.96 -6.80 17.15
C PHE A 75 8.66 -7.62 17.17
N PRO A 76 8.25 -8.23 16.04
CA PRO A 76 7.02 -9.02 15.98
C PRO A 76 7.08 -10.22 16.93
N LYS A 77 5.93 -10.75 17.33
CA LYS A 77 5.85 -11.88 18.28
C LYS A 77 6.07 -13.25 17.61
N LYS A 78 5.85 -13.33 16.29
CA LYS A 78 6.00 -14.56 15.51
C LYS A 78 6.24 -14.25 14.03
N PHE A 79 6.82 -15.20 13.32
CA PHE A 79 6.90 -15.20 11.86
C PHE A 79 6.14 -16.40 11.30
N LYS A 80 5.37 -16.19 10.23
CA LYS A 80 4.76 -17.28 9.46
C LYS A 80 5.65 -17.65 8.28
N ASP A 81 5.45 -18.83 7.70
CA ASP A 81 6.17 -19.26 6.50
C ASP A 81 5.96 -18.30 5.31
N SER A 82 4.78 -17.67 5.21
CA SER A 82 4.52 -16.59 4.23
C SER A 82 5.41 -15.36 4.45
N ASP A 83 5.72 -15.04 5.71
CA ASP A 83 6.60 -13.93 6.06
C ASP A 83 8.05 -14.29 5.70
N TRP A 84 8.45 -15.55 5.91
CA TRP A 84 9.75 -16.08 5.48
C TRP A 84 9.92 -16.07 3.95
N LYS A 85 8.90 -16.48 3.19
CA LYS A 85 8.87 -16.33 1.72
C LYS A 85 9.11 -14.87 1.31
N THR A 86 8.47 -13.93 2.01
CA THR A 86 8.66 -12.50 1.77
C THR A 86 10.09 -12.05 2.10
N LEU A 87 10.62 -12.44 3.26
CA LEU A 87 11.97 -12.07 3.69
C LEU A 87 13.06 -12.60 2.74
N LEU A 88 12.85 -13.79 2.17
CA LEU A 88 13.73 -14.36 1.15
C LEU A 88 13.70 -13.58 -0.18
N GLU A 89 12.54 -13.06 -0.58
CA GLU A 89 12.41 -12.22 -1.78
C GLU A 89 13.10 -10.85 -1.62
N LEU A 90 13.26 -10.36 -0.39
CA LEU A 90 13.87 -9.05 -0.13
C LEU A 90 15.41 -9.09 -0.24
N LYS A 91 15.92 -8.24 -1.14
CA LYS A 91 17.35 -8.11 -1.46
C LYS A 91 18.16 -7.50 -0.30
N THR A 92 17.71 -6.35 0.21
CA THR A 92 18.47 -5.59 1.21
C THR A 92 18.04 -5.86 2.66
N ARG A 93 19.01 -5.80 3.58
CA ARG A 93 18.86 -5.89 5.02
C ARG A 93 17.94 -4.81 5.55
N LYS A 94 18.08 -3.60 5.00
CA LYS A 94 17.15 -2.50 5.30
C LYS A 94 15.71 -2.89 4.96
N ALA A 95 15.46 -3.50 3.81
CA ALA A 95 14.11 -3.92 3.44
C ALA A 95 13.58 -5.04 4.36
N ARG A 96 14.42 -6.02 4.72
CA ARG A 96 14.07 -7.08 5.70
C ARG A 96 13.75 -6.52 7.08
N PHE A 97 14.54 -5.55 7.55
CA PHE A 97 14.28 -4.81 8.78
C PHE A 97 12.96 -4.04 8.71
N ASP A 98 12.72 -3.31 7.62
CA ASP A 98 11.48 -2.55 7.40
C ASP A 98 10.26 -3.49 7.35
N GLN A 99 10.41 -4.71 6.82
CA GLN A 99 9.39 -5.76 6.82
C GLN A 99 9.09 -6.26 8.24
N ALA A 100 10.11 -6.57 9.04
CA ALA A 100 9.90 -6.99 10.44
C ALA A 100 9.22 -5.88 11.27
N MET A 101 9.61 -4.62 11.06
CA MET A 101 8.95 -3.45 11.64
C MET A 101 7.49 -3.31 11.19
N PHE A 102 7.20 -3.60 9.91
CA PHE A 102 5.84 -3.60 9.39
C PHE A 102 4.99 -4.67 10.08
N LEU A 103 5.50 -5.90 10.21
CA LEU A 103 4.81 -6.99 10.91
C LEU A 103 4.52 -6.64 12.37
N TYR A 104 5.50 -6.09 13.09
CA TYR A 104 5.29 -5.60 14.46
C TYR A 104 4.16 -4.55 14.53
N ARG A 105 4.18 -3.55 13.64
CA ARG A 105 3.14 -2.51 13.61
C ARG A 105 1.76 -3.10 13.29
N LYS A 106 1.70 -4.05 12.35
CA LYS A 106 0.47 -4.75 12.00
C LYS A 106 -0.11 -5.48 13.22
N GLU A 107 0.72 -6.21 13.98
CA GLU A 107 0.29 -6.87 15.22
C GLU A 107 -0.24 -5.88 16.28
N GLN A 108 0.39 -4.71 16.42
CA GLN A 108 -0.09 -3.69 17.37
C GLN A 108 -1.46 -3.15 16.95
N LEU A 109 -1.62 -2.81 15.67
CA LEU A 109 -2.90 -2.32 15.12
C LEU A 109 -4.01 -3.37 15.26
N GLU A 110 -3.72 -4.64 14.98
CA GLU A 110 -4.68 -5.73 15.17
C GLU A 110 -5.09 -5.88 16.64
N GLN A 111 -4.15 -5.76 17.59
CA GLN A 111 -4.47 -5.80 19.02
C GLN A 111 -5.33 -4.61 19.45
N GLU A 112 -5.03 -3.40 18.95
CA GLU A 112 -5.83 -2.21 19.20
C GLU A 112 -7.26 -2.34 18.62
N ASP A 113 -7.39 -2.84 17.40
CA ASP A 113 -8.69 -3.05 16.76
C ASP A 113 -9.53 -4.09 17.50
N ILE A 114 -8.92 -5.19 17.97
CA ILE A 114 -9.60 -6.18 18.81
C ILE A 114 -10.09 -5.53 20.11
N ARG A 115 -9.27 -4.69 20.76
CA ARG A 115 -9.66 -3.96 21.98
C ARG A 115 -10.83 -3.02 21.72
N LYS A 116 -10.75 -2.20 20.66
CA LYS A 116 -11.83 -1.28 20.26
C LYS A 116 -13.13 -2.03 19.94
N LYS A 117 -13.06 -3.13 19.20
CA LYS A 117 -14.24 -3.97 18.88
C LYS A 117 -14.90 -4.53 20.15
N LYS A 118 -14.11 -4.98 21.13
CA LYS A 118 -14.63 -5.44 22.44
C LYS A 118 -15.36 -4.31 23.18
N GLN A 119 -14.74 -3.13 23.27
CA GLN A 119 -15.35 -1.96 23.91
C GLN A 119 -16.65 -1.52 23.23
N ILE A 120 -16.68 -1.49 21.89
CA ILE A 120 -17.90 -1.16 21.12
C ILE A 120 -19.00 -2.19 21.37
N LYS A 121 -18.65 -3.49 21.38
CA LYS A 121 -19.63 -4.56 21.64
C LYS A 121 -20.23 -4.45 23.04
N GLU A 122 -19.41 -4.15 24.03
CA GLU A 122 -19.85 -3.95 25.41
C GLU A 122 -20.75 -2.71 25.55
N LYS A 123 -20.37 -1.58 24.93
CA LYS A 123 -21.18 -0.36 24.87
C LYS A 123 -22.53 -0.60 24.18
N ARG A 124 -22.54 -1.30 23.05
CA ARG A 124 -23.78 -1.69 22.35
C ARG A 124 -24.66 -2.60 23.21
N ARG A 125 -24.07 -3.51 23.98
CA ARG A 125 -24.82 -4.38 24.91
C ARG A 125 -25.45 -3.55 26.03
N SER A 126 -24.73 -2.62 26.64
CA SER A 126 -25.29 -1.72 27.66
C SER A 126 -26.38 -0.81 27.10
N GLU A 127 -26.19 -0.28 25.89
CA GLU A 127 -27.19 0.55 25.20
C GLU A 127 -28.45 -0.26 24.82
N ALA A 128 -28.30 -1.51 24.37
CA ALA A 128 -29.43 -2.39 24.07
C ALA A 128 -30.24 -2.73 25.33
N VAL A 129 -29.57 -2.99 26.46
CA VAL A 129 -30.24 -3.19 27.77
C VAL A 129 -30.99 -1.94 28.21
N ALA A 130 -30.42 -0.75 27.99
CA ALA A 130 -31.09 0.52 28.29
C ALA A 130 -32.29 0.79 27.35
N ARG A 131 -32.16 0.51 26.05
CA ARG A 131 -33.23 0.68 25.04
C ARG A 131 -34.39 -0.30 25.24
N SER A 132 -34.11 -1.54 25.68
CA SER A 132 -35.13 -2.53 26.02
C SER A 132 -36.09 -2.08 27.13
N ARG A 133 -35.76 -1.02 27.88
CA ARG A 133 -36.63 -0.46 28.92
C ARG A 133 -37.61 0.60 28.40
N ASN A 134 -37.47 1.07 27.15
CA ASN A 134 -38.33 2.09 26.54
C ASN A 134 -38.93 1.60 25.19
N PRO A 135 -40.24 1.23 25.14
CA PRO A 135 -40.92 0.74 23.93
C PRO A 135 -41.03 1.73 22.77
N SER A 136 -40.73 3.02 22.98
CA SER A 136 -40.92 4.12 22.02
C SER A 136 -39.83 4.24 20.92
N HIS A 137 -38.85 3.33 20.88
CA HIS A 137 -37.68 3.42 19.98
C HIS A 137 -37.65 2.40 18.83
N ILE A 138 -38.80 1.84 18.42
CA ILE A 138 -38.89 1.02 17.21
C ILE A 138 -38.82 1.94 15.98
N LEU A 139 -37.61 2.33 15.58
CA LEU A 139 -37.39 2.98 14.28
C LEU A 139 -37.37 1.91 13.17
N PRO A 140 -37.89 2.21 11.96
CA PRO A 140 -37.80 1.29 10.85
C PRO A 140 -36.33 1.08 10.47
N ILE A 141 -35.93 -0.18 10.35
CA ILE A 141 -34.64 -0.55 9.78
C ILE A 141 -34.67 -0.11 8.31
N GLN A 142 -33.82 0.84 7.92
CA GLN A 142 -33.57 1.09 6.49
C GLN A 142 -33.13 -0.23 5.85
N ASN A 143 -33.88 -0.70 4.85
CA ASN A 143 -33.66 -1.99 4.22
C ASN A 143 -32.35 -1.98 3.40
N SER A 144 -31.27 -2.55 3.95
CA SER A 144 -29.97 -2.70 3.27
C SER A 144 -30.07 -3.37 1.89
N ILE A 145 -31.10 -4.20 1.71
CA ILE A 145 -31.41 -4.88 0.45
C ILE A 145 -31.63 -3.87 -0.69
N SER A 146 -32.32 -2.75 -0.46
CA SER A 146 -32.59 -1.77 -1.53
C SER A 146 -31.34 -1.00 -1.98
N GLU A 147 -30.41 -0.74 -1.06
CA GLU A 147 -29.14 -0.07 -1.39
C GLU A 147 -28.23 -0.95 -2.25
N GLU A 148 -28.10 -2.24 -1.90
CA GLU A 148 -27.32 -3.20 -2.69
C GLU A 148 -27.90 -3.37 -4.11
N TRP A 149 -29.24 -3.44 -4.23
CA TRP A 149 -29.90 -3.49 -5.54
C TRP A 149 -29.68 -2.21 -6.36
N SER A 150 -29.72 -1.03 -5.73
CA SER A 150 -29.46 0.24 -6.42
C SER A 150 -28.01 0.34 -6.92
N GLN A 151 -27.04 -0.11 -6.11
CA GLN A 151 -25.63 -0.12 -6.49
C GLN A 151 -25.39 -1.08 -7.67
N LEU A 152 -25.96 -2.28 -7.61
CA LEU A 152 -25.85 -3.25 -8.69
C LEU A 152 -26.47 -2.72 -10.00
N ARG A 153 -27.59 -2.00 -9.92
CA ARG A 153 -28.26 -1.41 -11.08
C ARG A 153 -27.35 -0.48 -11.87
N HIS A 154 -26.71 0.50 -11.21
CA HIS A 154 -25.86 1.47 -11.90
C HIS A 154 -24.69 0.80 -12.64
N ILE A 155 -24.11 -0.24 -12.05
CA ILE A 155 -23.02 -0.98 -12.68
C ILE A 155 -23.53 -1.75 -13.90
N VAL A 156 -24.66 -2.45 -13.77
CA VAL A 156 -25.24 -3.22 -14.88
C VAL A 156 -25.61 -2.29 -16.02
N GLU A 157 -26.19 -1.13 -15.73
CA GLU A 157 -26.48 -0.09 -16.73
C GLU A 157 -25.21 0.39 -17.42
N ALA A 158 -24.15 0.70 -16.66
CA ALA A 158 -22.91 1.18 -17.23
C ALA A 158 -22.25 0.19 -18.21
N TYR A 159 -22.34 -1.11 -17.93
CA TYR A 159 -21.81 -2.14 -18.82
C TYR A 159 -22.73 -2.47 -20.00
N ARG A 160 -24.05 -2.28 -19.88
CA ARG A 160 -25.02 -2.61 -20.93
C ARG A 160 -25.27 -1.49 -21.93
N LEU A 161 -25.30 -0.26 -21.45
CA LEU A 161 -25.63 0.91 -22.27
C LEU A 161 -24.40 1.51 -22.96
N GLU A 162 -23.20 1.09 -22.57
CA GLU A 162 -21.91 1.55 -23.09
C GLU A 162 -21.73 3.09 -23.08
N ASN A 163 -22.54 3.79 -22.28
CA ASN A 163 -22.55 5.25 -22.14
C ASN A 163 -21.56 5.78 -21.08
N HIS A 164 -20.66 4.92 -20.60
CA HIS A 164 -19.59 5.28 -19.66
C HIS A 164 -18.23 4.90 -20.24
N PRO A 165 -17.20 5.72 -19.97
CA PRO A 165 -15.85 5.42 -20.38
C PRO A 165 -15.35 4.12 -19.75
N ILE A 166 -14.41 3.47 -20.44
CA ILE A 166 -13.68 2.35 -19.88
C ILE A 166 -12.52 2.90 -19.05
N LEU A 167 -12.37 2.37 -17.84
CA LEU A 167 -11.17 2.57 -17.05
C LEU A 167 -10.42 1.24 -16.95
N ALA A 168 -9.29 1.16 -17.63
CA ALA A 168 -8.42 0.01 -17.64
C ALA A 168 -7.24 0.21 -16.68
N VAL A 169 -6.84 -0.86 -15.99
CA VAL A 169 -5.61 -0.90 -15.20
C VAL A 169 -4.64 -1.89 -15.82
N ASP A 170 -3.51 -1.36 -16.28
CA ASP A 170 -2.43 -2.15 -16.87
C ASP A 170 -1.63 -2.88 -15.79
N CYS A 171 -1.83 -4.18 -15.69
CA CYS A 171 -1.31 -5.01 -14.60
C CYS A 171 0.06 -5.66 -14.89
N GLN A 172 0.71 -5.31 -16.01
CA GLN A 172 1.99 -5.92 -16.43
C GLN A 172 3.12 -5.77 -15.39
N PHE A 173 3.06 -4.74 -14.54
CA PHE A 173 4.11 -4.43 -13.56
C PHE A 173 4.01 -5.27 -12.27
N ILE A 174 2.88 -5.93 -12.01
CA ILE A 174 2.61 -6.59 -10.72
C ILE A 174 3.69 -7.61 -10.35
N ASN A 175 4.21 -8.35 -11.33
CA ASN A 175 5.19 -9.43 -11.11
C ASN A 175 6.61 -8.90 -10.85
N GLN A 176 6.89 -7.70 -11.34
CA GLN A 176 8.19 -7.01 -11.22
C GLN A 176 8.31 -6.23 -9.91
N LEU A 177 7.17 -5.95 -9.24
CA LEU A 177 7.14 -5.22 -7.98
C LEU A 177 7.72 -6.02 -6.81
N SER A 178 8.39 -5.29 -5.92
CA SER A 178 8.74 -5.78 -4.59
C SER A 178 7.51 -6.31 -3.84
N PRO A 179 7.66 -7.23 -2.86
CA PRO A 179 6.53 -7.72 -2.08
C PRO A 179 5.67 -6.61 -1.48
N ARG A 180 6.33 -5.52 -1.06
CA ARG A 180 5.67 -4.32 -0.54
C ARG A 180 4.91 -3.58 -1.63
N GLY A 181 5.56 -3.25 -2.76
CA GLY A 181 4.94 -2.55 -3.89
C GLY A 181 3.74 -3.33 -4.45
N ARG A 182 3.90 -4.63 -4.62
CA ARG A 182 2.84 -5.56 -5.05
C ARG A 182 1.67 -5.56 -4.08
N GLY A 183 1.97 -5.65 -2.78
CA GLY A 183 0.96 -5.61 -1.74
C GLY A 183 0.20 -4.27 -1.66
N LEU A 184 0.85 -3.14 -1.94
CA LEU A 184 0.21 -1.82 -2.00
C LEU A 184 -0.64 -1.66 -3.26
N THR A 185 -0.15 -2.16 -4.39
CA THR A 185 -0.87 -2.16 -5.67
C THR A 185 -2.15 -2.97 -5.59
N ALA A 186 -2.09 -4.20 -5.06
CA ALA A 186 -3.27 -5.02 -4.84
C ALA A 186 -4.29 -4.37 -3.90
N LEU A 187 -3.83 -3.62 -2.90
CA LEU A 187 -4.72 -2.88 -2.01
C LEU A 187 -5.43 -1.72 -2.74
N GLN A 188 -4.72 -0.99 -3.61
CA GLN A 188 -5.36 0.05 -4.42
C GLN A 188 -6.33 -0.51 -5.44
N LEU A 189 -6.01 -1.64 -6.08
CA LEU A 189 -6.93 -2.35 -6.97
C LEU A 189 -8.19 -2.79 -6.20
N GLN A 190 -8.04 -3.36 -5.01
CA GLN A 190 -9.18 -3.76 -4.16
C GLN A 190 -10.09 -2.57 -3.85
N TYR A 191 -9.51 -1.44 -3.46
CA TYR A 191 -10.26 -0.22 -3.19
C TYR A 191 -10.92 0.33 -4.46
N LEU A 192 -10.24 0.31 -5.60
CA LEU A 192 -10.77 0.82 -6.86
C LEU A 192 -12.00 0.03 -7.28
N ILE A 193 -11.94 -1.30 -7.18
CA ILE A 193 -13.07 -2.18 -7.47
C ILE A 193 -14.23 -1.88 -6.52
N SER A 194 -13.95 -1.73 -5.22
CA SER A 194 -14.97 -1.50 -4.20
C SER A 194 -15.63 -0.12 -4.34
N GLU A 195 -14.84 0.93 -4.57
CA GLU A 195 -15.33 2.30 -4.76
C GLU A 195 -16.13 2.42 -6.06
N ASN A 196 -15.66 1.83 -7.15
CA ASN A 196 -16.40 1.82 -8.42
C ASN A 196 -17.74 1.10 -8.26
N ARG A 197 -17.77 -0.04 -7.56
CA ARG A 197 -19.00 -0.79 -7.30
C ARG A 197 -20.03 0.02 -6.52
N ASN A 198 -19.58 0.88 -5.62
CA ASN A 198 -20.45 1.69 -4.78
C ASN A 198 -20.72 3.09 -5.39
N SER A 199 -20.21 3.36 -6.59
CA SER A 199 -20.38 4.65 -7.26
C SER A 199 -21.76 4.77 -7.91
N THR A 200 -22.28 6.00 -7.95
CA THR A 200 -23.46 6.35 -8.74
C THR A 200 -23.15 6.51 -10.23
N ASN A 201 -21.87 6.67 -10.59
CA ASN A 201 -21.39 6.80 -11.97
C ASN A 201 -20.20 5.86 -12.21
N PRO A 202 -20.40 4.53 -12.19
CA PRO A 202 -19.31 3.58 -12.27
C PRO A 202 -18.66 3.55 -13.66
N PHE A 203 -17.35 3.36 -13.70
CA PHE A 203 -16.65 2.99 -14.93
C PHE A 203 -16.92 1.54 -15.30
N ARG A 204 -16.78 1.25 -16.60
CA ARG A 204 -16.51 -0.10 -17.06
C ARG A 204 -15.04 -0.42 -16.74
N LEU A 205 -14.81 -1.14 -15.63
CA LEU A 205 -13.47 -1.50 -15.18
C LEU A 205 -12.91 -2.70 -15.94
N HIS A 206 -11.67 -2.55 -16.40
CA HIS A 206 -10.88 -3.60 -17.03
C HIS A 206 -9.53 -3.77 -16.31
N LEU A 207 -9.10 -5.01 -16.10
CA LEU A 207 -7.73 -5.36 -15.74
C LEU A 207 -7.11 -6.06 -16.95
N VAL A 208 -6.09 -5.44 -17.53
CA VAL A 208 -5.39 -5.92 -18.73
C VAL A 208 -3.96 -6.31 -18.36
N ASN A 209 -3.27 -7.08 -19.20
CA ASN A 209 -1.97 -7.68 -18.87
C ASN A 209 -1.98 -8.43 -17.52
N TYR A 210 -3.12 -9.01 -17.14
CA TYR A 210 -3.29 -9.62 -15.82
C TYR A 210 -2.96 -11.11 -15.89
N ASN A 211 -1.68 -11.45 -15.68
CA ASN A 211 -1.19 -12.83 -15.78
C ASN A 211 -1.66 -13.69 -14.59
N LYS A 212 -2.70 -14.51 -14.78
CA LYS A 212 -3.29 -15.36 -13.73
C LYS A 212 -2.42 -16.57 -13.39
N ASN A 213 -1.51 -16.94 -14.27
CA ASN A 213 -0.63 -18.09 -14.08
C ASN A 213 0.54 -17.78 -13.14
N ASP A 214 0.92 -16.51 -13.00
CA ASP A 214 1.97 -16.11 -12.08
C ASP A 214 1.57 -16.40 -10.61
N SER A 215 2.46 -17.09 -9.90
CA SER A 215 2.26 -17.43 -8.47
C SER A 215 2.03 -16.19 -7.60
N LYS A 216 2.72 -15.09 -7.90
CA LYS A 216 2.63 -13.82 -7.18
C LYS A 216 1.26 -13.19 -7.33
N VAL A 217 0.65 -13.28 -8.52
CA VAL A 217 -0.71 -12.76 -8.78
C VAL A 217 -1.75 -13.62 -8.06
N ARG A 218 -1.63 -14.95 -8.17
CA ARG A 218 -2.53 -15.89 -7.46
C ARG A 218 -2.52 -15.71 -5.95
N ASP A 219 -1.36 -15.41 -5.36
CA ASP A 219 -1.25 -15.09 -3.93
C ASP A 219 -2.05 -13.82 -3.57
N LEU A 220 -2.12 -12.82 -4.46
CA LEU A 220 -2.92 -11.60 -4.24
C LEU A 220 -4.43 -11.89 -4.33
N GLU A 221 -4.88 -12.74 -5.25
CA GLU A 221 -6.29 -13.12 -5.35
C GLU A 221 -6.79 -13.83 -4.11
N LYS A 222 -5.96 -14.68 -3.51
CA LYS A 222 -6.29 -15.38 -2.25
C LYS A 222 -6.36 -14.44 -1.05
N ASP A 223 -5.69 -13.29 -1.07
CA ASP A 223 -5.62 -12.36 0.06
C ASP A 223 -6.44 -11.09 -0.16
N LYS A 224 -6.00 -10.22 -1.08
CA LYS A 224 -6.50 -8.85 -1.26
C LYS A 224 -7.50 -8.70 -2.40
N LEU A 225 -7.41 -9.53 -3.43
CA LEU A 225 -8.24 -9.48 -4.63
C LEU A 225 -9.27 -10.61 -4.68
N ARG A 226 -9.75 -11.06 -3.51
CA ARG A 226 -10.74 -12.15 -3.39
C ARG A 226 -12.04 -11.89 -4.15
N CYS A 227 -12.37 -10.63 -4.44
CA CYS A 227 -13.52 -10.27 -5.26
C CYS A 227 -13.45 -10.86 -6.67
N LEU A 228 -12.25 -11.04 -7.24
CA LEU A 228 -12.06 -11.59 -8.58
C LEU A 228 -12.38 -13.08 -8.67
N GLN A 229 -12.45 -13.78 -7.54
CA GLN A 229 -12.71 -15.22 -7.46
C GLN A 229 -14.18 -15.56 -7.14
N LYS A 230 -14.99 -14.54 -6.82
CA LYS A 230 -16.38 -14.73 -6.38
C LYS A 230 -17.34 -14.43 -7.52
N SER A 231 -18.03 -15.46 -8.01
CA SER A 231 -19.01 -15.35 -9.09
C SER A 231 -20.24 -14.51 -8.75
N ASN A 232 -20.55 -14.33 -7.46
CA ASN A 232 -21.69 -13.57 -6.97
C ASN A 232 -21.38 -12.09 -6.69
N ILE A 233 -20.15 -11.64 -6.98
CA ILE A 233 -19.76 -10.24 -6.81
C ILE A 233 -19.42 -9.69 -8.20
N PHE A 234 -20.05 -8.58 -8.57
CA PHE A 234 -19.65 -7.86 -9.77
C PHE A 234 -18.18 -7.45 -9.66
N HIS A 235 -17.36 -7.87 -10.62
CA HIS A 235 -15.94 -7.60 -10.68
C HIS A 235 -15.53 -7.06 -12.07
N PRO A 236 -14.35 -6.44 -12.21
CA PRO A 236 -13.86 -5.97 -13.50
C PRO A 236 -13.77 -7.08 -14.55
N MET A 237 -13.77 -6.69 -15.82
CA MET A 237 -13.34 -7.58 -16.91
C MET A 237 -11.84 -7.83 -16.77
N VAL A 238 -11.40 -9.09 -16.78
CA VAL A 238 -9.99 -9.45 -16.58
C VAL A 238 -9.49 -10.21 -17.78
N THR A 239 -8.42 -9.73 -18.41
CA THR A 239 -7.77 -10.38 -19.55
C THR A 239 -6.25 -10.44 -19.37
N GLU A 240 -5.64 -11.49 -19.95
CA GLU A 240 -4.18 -11.61 -20.05
C GLU A 240 -3.62 -10.82 -21.25
N GLU A 241 -4.50 -10.38 -22.16
CA GLU A 241 -4.16 -9.62 -23.37
C GLU A 241 -3.58 -8.24 -23.04
N GLY A 242 -2.70 -7.78 -23.92
CA GLY A 242 -2.08 -6.46 -23.88
C GLY A 242 -2.97 -5.37 -24.44
N LEU A 243 -2.54 -4.12 -24.31
CA LEU A 243 -3.33 -2.95 -24.76
C LEU A 243 -3.55 -2.91 -26.28
N ASP A 244 -2.69 -3.59 -27.04
CA ASP A 244 -2.76 -3.74 -28.48
C ASP A 244 -3.86 -4.71 -28.95
N THR A 245 -4.31 -5.63 -28.09
CA THR A 245 -5.27 -6.68 -28.44
C THR A 245 -6.52 -6.71 -27.55
N ALA A 246 -6.46 -6.19 -26.33
CA ALA A 246 -7.56 -6.21 -25.36
C ALA A 246 -8.78 -5.35 -25.75
N PHE A 247 -8.62 -4.44 -26.71
CA PHE A 247 -9.67 -3.50 -27.13
C PHE A 247 -9.80 -3.49 -28.66
N LYS A 248 -11.03 -3.34 -29.16
CA LYS A 248 -11.33 -3.36 -30.60
C LYS A 248 -10.67 -2.21 -31.36
N ASN A 249 -10.77 -0.99 -30.81
CA ASN A 249 -10.30 0.24 -31.43
C ASN A 249 -9.15 0.80 -30.61
N LYS A 250 -7.95 0.69 -31.17
CA LYS A 250 -6.73 1.15 -30.52
C LYS A 250 -6.65 2.68 -30.40
N GLU A 251 -7.24 3.39 -31.36
CA GLU A 251 -7.30 4.86 -31.40
C GLU A 251 -8.12 5.46 -30.25
N ASP A 252 -8.95 4.63 -29.59
CA ASP A 252 -9.74 5.03 -28.43
C ASP A 252 -8.98 4.87 -27.11
N VAL A 253 -7.80 4.24 -27.14
CA VAL A 253 -6.98 3.98 -25.96
C VAL A 253 -6.07 5.15 -25.64
N ILE A 254 -6.24 5.72 -24.45
CA ILE A 254 -5.43 6.80 -23.90
C ILE A 254 -4.77 6.32 -22.60
N TYR A 255 -3.45 6.13 -22.64
CA TYR A 255 -2.66 5.83 -21.45
C TYR A 255 -2.36 7.11 -20.67
N LEU A 256 -2.74 7.13 -19.40
CA LEU A 256 -2.44 8.21 -18.49
C LEU A 256 -1.06 8.03 -17.87
N SER A 257 -0.14 8.92 -18.23
CA SER A 257 1.20 8.97 -17.69
C SER A 257 1.56 10.39 -17.26
N PRO A 258 2.09 10.61 -16.05
CA PRO A 258 2.58 11.93 -15.63
C PRO A 258 3.77 12.42 -16.47
N ASP A 259 4.47 11.51 -17.17
CA ASP A 259 5.62 11.82 -18.03
C ASP A 259 5.22 12.19 -19.47
N ALA A 260 3.91 12.19 -19.79
CA ALA A 260 3.45 12.58 -21.12
C ALA A 260 3.70 14.08 -21.40
N LYS A 261 3.88 14.41 -22.68
CA LYS A 261 4.02 15.82 -23.12
C LYS A 261 2.67 16.53 -23.12
N GLU A 262 1.68 15.89 -23.72
CA GLU A 262 0.34 16.46 -23.94
C GLU A 262 -0.58 16.19 -22.76
N GLU A 263 -1.46 17.14 -22.47
CA GLU A 263 -2.42 17.06 -21.38
C GLU A 263 -3.76 16.50 -21.87
N LEU A 264 -4.46 15.81 -20.98
CA LEU A 264 -5.84 15.40 -21.22
C LEU A 264 -6.75 16.62 -21.05
N GLU A 265 -7.47 16.98 -22.11
CA GLU A 265 -8.31 18.18 -22.15
C GLU A 265 -9.73 17.94 -21.62
N TYR A 266 -10.33 16.81 -21.99
CA TYR A 266 -11.66 16.39 -21.58
C TYR A 266 -11.74 14.87 -21.40
N VAL A 267 -12.78 14.41 -20.70
CA VAL A 267 -13.10 13.00 -20.53
C VAL A 267 -14.29 12.66 -21.43
N ASP A 268 -14.14 11.63 -22.26
CA ASP A 268 -15.10 11.21 -23.28
C ASP A 268 -15.60 9.80 -22.96
N ASN A 269 -16.91 9.59 -23.09
CA ASN A 269 -17.56 8.32 -22.77
C ASN A 269 -17.18 7.18 -23.72
N GLU A 270 -16.71 7.49 -24.94
CA GLU A 270 -16.30 6.48 -25.93
C GLU A 270 -14.84 6.05 -25.77
N LYS A 271 -14.05 6.77 -24.96
CA LYS A 271 -12.61 6.50 -24.78
C LYS A 271 -12.30 5.49 -23.68
N ILE A 272 -11.12 4.90 -23.80
CA ILE A 272 -10.54 3.95 -22.86
C ILE A 272 -9.37 4.62 -22.17
N TYR A 273 -9.51 4.90 -20.87
CA TYR A 273 -8.45 5.48 -20.06
C TYR A 273 -7.67 4.37 -19.36
N VAL A 274 -6.36 4.29 -19.61
CA VAL A 274 -5.48 3.30 -19.01
C VAL A 274 -4.66 3.94 -17.90
N ILE A 275 -4.61 3.32 -16.72
CA ILE A 275 -3.69 3.68 -15.64
C ILE A 275 -2.75 2.50 -15.38
N GLY A 276 -1.47 2.77 -15.18
CA GLY A 276 -0.51 1.73 -14.79
C GLY A 276 -0.84 1.17 -13.41
N GLY A 277 -1.03 -0.14 -13.31
CA GLY A 277 -1.25 -0.90 -12.08
C GLY A 277 0.02 -1.00 -11.23
N ILE A 278 0.52 0.15 -10.78
CA ILE A 278 1.79 0.29 -10.07
C ILE A 278 1.66 1.24 -8.88
N VAL A 279 2.31 0.90 -7.76
CA VAL A 279 2.46 1.78 -6.60
C VAL A 279 3.93 1.84 -6.19
N ASP A 280 4.64 2.82 -6.73
CA ASP A 280 6.08 3.01 -6.68
C ASP A 280 6.50 4.14 -5.72
N ARG A 281 5.97 4.10 -4.48
CA ARG A 281 6.36 5.07 -3.43
C ARG A 281 7.87 5.09 -3.14
N VAL A 282 8.56 4.03 -3.52
CA VAL A 282 10.01 3.87 -3.48
C VAL A 282 10.43 3.34 -4.85
N VAL A 283 11.70 3.56 -5.21
CA VAL A 283 12.25 3.05 -6.47
C VAL A 283 12.12 1.52 -6.50
N GLU A 284 11.40 1.01 -7.49
CA GLU A 284 11.25 -0.41 -7.76
C GLU A 284 12.30 -0.79 -8.80
N HIS A 285 13.40 -1.43 -8.39
CA HIS A 285 14.56 -1.67 -9.26
C HIS A 285 14.27 -2.47 -10.54
N GLY A 286 13.17 -3.22 -10.59
CA GLY A 286 12.76 -3.98 -11.76
C GLY A 286 11.91 -3.19 -12.76
N ILE A 287 11.57 -1.92 -12.44
CA ILE A 287 10.63 -1.13 -13.23
C ILE A 287 11.31 0.18 -13.67
N PRO A 288 11.28 0.52 -14.96
CA PRO A 288 11.81 1.78 -15.48
C PRO A 288 11.16 3.00 -14.83
N LYS A 289 11.90 4.12 -14.77
CA LYS A 289 11.40 5.38 -14.20
C LYS A 289 10.17 5.91 -14.94
N HIS A 290 10.10 5.68 -16.25
CA HIS A 290 9.02 6.16 -17.14
C HIS A 290 8.14 5.00 -17.63
N ALA A 291 7.97 3.97 -16.81
CA ALA A 291 7.35 2.70 -17.20
C ALA A 291 5.96 2.83 -17.86
N SER A 292 5.12 3.75 -17.40
CA SER A 292 3.80 3.99 -18.02
C SER A 292 3.89 4.59 -19.41
N LEU A 293 4.81 5.55 -19.62
CA LEU A 293 5.06 6.16 -20.93
C LEU A 293 5.69 5.15 -21.89
N GLU A 294 6.68 4.37 -21.42
CA GLU A 294 7.34 3.33 -22.21
C GLU A 294 6.36 2.21 -22.60
N ALA A 295 5.45 1.82 -21.70
CA ALA A 295 4.41 0.84 -21.96
C ALA A 295 3.42 1.33 -23.04
N ALA A 296 2.98 2.59 -22.92
CA ALA A 296 2.09 3.21 -23.91
C ALA A 296 2.74 3.28 -25.30
N GLN A 297 4.02 3.67 -25.37
CA GLN A 297 4.79 3.74 -26.61
C GLN A 297 5.00 2.36 -27.23
N SER A 298 5.36 1.36 -26.43
CA SER A 298 5.53 -0.03 -26.90
C SER A 298 4.22 -0.61 -27.43
N ALA A 299 3.10 -0.29 -26.77
CA ALA A 299 1.77 -0.65 -27.26
C ALA A 299 1.30 0.25 -28.41
N ASN A 300 2.02 1.30 -28.79
CA ASN A 300 1.65 2.29 -29.81
C ASN A 300 0.24 2.90 -29.60
N VAL A 301 -0.10 3.25 -28.36
CA VAL A 301 -1.36 3.93 -27.99
C VAL A 301 -1.11 5.39 -27.62
N SER A 302 -2.17 6.21 -27.64
CA SER A 302 -2.08 7.62 -27.25
C SER A 302 -1.68 7.74 -25.78
N VAL A 303 -0.87 8.75 -25.45
CA VAL A 303 -0.44 9.03 -24.07
C VAL A 303 -0.75 10.47 -23.69
N ARG A 304 -1.31 10.66 -22.51
CA ARG A 304 -1.69 11.98 -21.95
C ARG A 304 -1.35 12.06 -20.47
N LYS A 305 -1.06 13.27 -19.98
CA LYS A 305 -0.96 13.54 -18.53
C LYS A 305 -2.20 14.28 -18.06
N LEU A 306 -2.51 14.19 -16.76
CA LEU A 306 -3.53 15.04 -16.16
C LEU A 306 -3.03 16.49 -16.10
N PRO A 307 -3.89 17.51 -16.32
CA PRO A 307 -3.52 18.93 -16.30
C PRO A 307 -3.34 19.49 -14.87
N ILE A 308 -2.63 18.77 -14.00
CA ILE A 308 -2.55 19.04 -12.56
C ILE A 308 -2.03 20.44 -12.27
N ASP A 309 -0.99 20.86 -12.99
CA ASP A 309 -0.28 22.12 -12.74
C ASP A 309 -1.10 23.35 -13.16
N ARG A 310 -2.16 23.17 -13.97
CA ARG A 310 -3.09 24.25 -14.29
C ARG A 310 -4.02 24.59 -13.13
N TYR A 311 -4.35 23.62 -12.28
CA TYR A 311 -5.44 23.74 -11.31
C TYR A 311 -4.99 23.64 -9.85
N ILE A 312 -3.88 22.95 -9.56
CA ILE A 312 -3.42 22.68 -8.19
C ILE A 312 -1.96 23.11 -8.01
N ASP A 313 -1.76 23.99 -7.04
CA ASP A 313 -0.44 24.36 -6.55
C ASP A 313 0.06 23.35 -5.50
N PHE A 314 0.81 22.35 -5.96
CA PHE A 314 1.40 21.33 -5.09
C PHE A 314 2.49 21.92 -4.18
N LYS A 315 2.22 21.97 -2.88
CA LYS A 315 3.21 22.39 -1.86
C LYS A 315 4.04 21.25 -1.31
N SER A 316 3.58 20.01 -1.44
CA SER A 316 4.34 18.85 -0.97
C SER A 316 3.86 17.51 -1.50
N GLY A 317 4.73 16.51 -1.34
CA GLY A 317 4.49 15.15 -1.84
C GLY A 317 4.82 15.05 -3.32
N SER A 318 4.43 13.92 -3.92
CA SER A 318 4.62 13.69 -5.35
C SER A 318 3.34 13.98 -6.12
N LYS A 319 3.49 14.36 -7.39
CA LYS A 319 2.43 14.43 -8.40
C LYS A 319 2.10 13.05 -9.00
N PHE A 320 2.82 12.00 -8.60
CA PHE A 320 2.44 10.60 -8.84
C PHE A 320 1.21 10.26 -7.98
N LEU A 321 0.02 10.40 -8.57
CA LEU A 321 -1.25 10.14 -7.90
C LEU A 321 -1.54 8.64 -7.79
N THR A 322 -2.34 8.25 -6.80
CA THR A 322 -2.78 6.86 -6.63
C THR A 322 -3.85 6.49 -7.65
N LEU A 323 -4.04 5.18 -7.92
CA LEU A 323 -5.09 4.67 -8.82
C LEU A 323 -6.47 5.25 -8.49
N LEU A 324 -6.80 5.29 -7.20
CA LEU A 324 -8.06 5.86 -6.70
C LEU A 324 -8.20 7.35 -6.99
N ALA A 325 -7.10 8.11 -6.87
CA ALA A 325 -7.15 9.55 -7.05
C ALA A 325 -7.32 9.90 -8.53
N VAL A 326 -6.62 9.17 -9.43
CA VAL A 326 -6.81 9.34 -10.88
C VAL A 326 -8.22 8.91 -11.28
N SER A 327 -8.72 7.77 -10.79
CA SER A 327 -10.10 7.32 -11.04
C SER A 327 -11.13 8.35 -10.56
N GLU A 328 -10.94 8.92 -9.36
CA GLU A 328 -11.82 9.97 -8.82
C GLU A 328 -11.81 11.22 -9.70
N ILE A 329 -10.62 11.69 -10.12
CA ILE A 329 -10.50 12.85 -11.00
C ILE A 329 -11.27 12.61 -12.30
N LEU A 330 -11.01 11.49 -12.98
CA LEU A 330 -11.68 11.17 -14.24
C LEU A 330 -13.20 11.09 -14.06
N ARG A 331 -13.67 10.52 -12.96
CA ARG A 331 -15.11 10.34 -12.71
C ARG A 331 -15.81 11.67 -12.46
N GLN A 332 -15.21 12.55 -11.68
CA GLN A 332 -15.75 13.88 -11.39
C GLN A 332 -15.74 14.75 -12.66
N VAL A 333 -14.65 14.71 -13.43
CA VAL A 333 -14.59 15.42 -14.72
C VAL A 333 -15.63 14.87 -15.71
N ASN A 334 -15.81 13.55 -15.78
CA ASN A 334 -16.86 12.98 -16.63
C ASN A 334 -18.27 13.41 -16.18
N LEU A 335 -18.48 13.63 -14.88
CA LEU A 335 -19.77 14.00 -14.34
C LEU A 335 -20.13 15.48 -14.59
N HIS A 336 -19.16 16.39 -14.47
CA HIS A 336 -19.45 17.83 -14.47
C HIS A 336 -18.41 18.71 -15.19
N GLY A 337 -17.37 18.14 -15.81
CA GLY A 337 -16.38 18.86 -16.63
C GLY A 337 -15.39 19.76 -15.88
N ASP A 338 -15.50 19.88 -14.56
CA ASP A 338 -14.69 20.82 -13.77
C ASP A 338 -13.46 20.12 -13.18
N TRP A 339 -12.33 20.29 -13.85
CA TRP A 339 -11.02 19.78 -13.44
C TRP A 339 -10.58 20.26 -12.06
N LYS A 340 -10.81 21.53 -11.72
CA LYS A 340 -10.35 22.10 -10.46
C LYS A 340 -11.08 21.44 -9.29
N LYS A 341 -12.41 21.37 -9.37
CA LYS A 341 -13.24 20.73 -8.35
C LYS A 341 -12.92 19.23 -8.23
N ALA A 342 -12.73 18.54 -9.36
CA ALA A 342 -12.34 17.13 -9.37
C ALA A 342 -11.01 16.90 -8.62
N MET A 343 -10.01 17.74 -8.89
CA MET A 343 -8.70 17.65 -8.26
C MET A 343 -8.72 18.02 -6.78
N GLU A 344 -9.49 19.03 -6.36
CA GLU A 344 -9.63 19.41 -4.95
C GLU A 344 -10.28 18.31 -4.11
N VAL A 345 -11.20 17.53 -4.69
CA VAL A 345 -11.82 16.37 -4.05
C VAL A 345 -10.85 15.20 -3.96
N ALA A 346 -10.15 14.89 -5.05
CA ALA A 346 -9.31 13.68 -5.14
C ALA A 346 -7.93 13.82 -4.48
N ILE A 347 -7.34 15.02 -4.49
CA ILE A 347 -5.98 15.26 -4.00
C ILE A 347 -6.04 15.61 -2.50
N PRO A 348 -5.31 14.86 -1.64
CA PRO A 348 -5.33 15.12 -0.21
C PRO A 348 -4.85 16.54 0.13
N VAL A 349 -5.61 17.24 0.99
CA VAL A 349 -5.31 18.61 1.44
C VAL A 349 -3.86 18.80 1.90
N ARG A 350 -3.27 17.80 2.55
CA ARG A 350 -1.86 17.83 3.00
C ARG A 350 -0.83 18.06 1.89
N ASN A 351 -1.19 17.76 0.63
CA ASN A 351 -0.33 17.96 -0.54
C ASN A 351 -0.35 19.43 -1.01
N ILE A 352 -1.43 20.16 -0.69
CA ILE A 352 -1.67 21.56 -1.06
C ILE A 352 -1.26 22.50 0.09
N ARG A 353 -1.20 22.00 1.33
CA ARG A 353 -0.76 22.80 2.49
C ARG A 353 0.75 23.01 2.56
N GLY A 354 1.14 24.23 2.93
CA GLY A 354 2.53 24.66 3.12
C GLY A 354 3.28 23.94 4.25
N VAL A 355 4.58 24.17 4.33
CA VAL A 355 5.46 23.57 5.37
C VAL A 355 5.10 24.08 6.76
N ASP A 356 4.68 25.33 6.88
CA ASP A 356 4.41 26.02 8.15
C ASP A 356 3.10 25.56 8.80
N GLU A 357 2.16 25.06 8.00
CA GLU A 357 0.89 24.50 8.47
C GLU A 357 1.01 23.05 8.99
N LYS A 358 2.20 22.46 8.92
CA LYS A 358 2.43 21.06 9.31
C LYS A 358 2.84 20.97 10.77
N ASN A 359 2.21 20.04 11.49
CA ASN A 359 2.49 19.80 12.90
C ASN A 359 3.96 19.43 13.14
N GLN A 360 4.72 20.37 13.70
CA GLN A 360 6.16 20.23 13.96
C GLN A 360 6.47 19.06 14.89
N LYS A 361 5.61 18.79 15.88
CA LYS A 361 5.79 17.66 16.83
C LYS A 361 5.75 16.31 16.13
N VAL A 362 4.82 16.15 15.17
CA VAL A 362 4.69 14.90 14.39
C VAL A 362 5.94 14.68 13.53
N ARG A 363 6.43 15.73 12.86
CA ARG A 363 7.66 15.66 12.05
C ARG A 363 8.89 15.32 12.89
N ALA A 364 9.08 16.00 14.02
CA ALA A 364 10.19 15.71 14.94
C ALA A 364 10.14 14.26 15.44
N THR A 365 8.94 13.74 15.72
CA THR A 365 8.75 12.34 16.13
C THR A 365 9.13 11.36 15.02
N GLN A 366 8.72 11.61 13.77
CA GLN A 366 9.08 10.79 12.63
C GLN A 366 10.59 10.79 12.36
N ALA A 367 11.23 11.96 12.42
CA ALA A 367 12.68 12.10 12.27
C ALA A 367 13.44 11.29 13.34
N ARG A 368 12.99 11.33 14.60
CA ARG A 368 13.55 10.51 15.69
C ARG A 368 13.41 9.02 15.41
N ILE A 369 12.27 8.57 14.91
CA ILE A 369 12.06 7.15 14.56
C ILE A 369 12.99 6.72 13.42
N GLN A 370 13.15 7.55 12.39
CA GLN A 370 14.05 7.26 11.26
C GLN A 370 15.50 7.19 11.72
N ALA A 371 15.96 8.16 12.52
CA ALA A 371 17.31 8.18 13.07
C ALA A 371 17.57 6.97 13.98
N PHE A 372 16.59 6.55 14.79
CA PHE A 372 16.70 5.34 15.59
C PHE A 372 16.89 4.10 14.70
N ASN A 373 16.03 3.92 13.69
CA ASN A 373 16.10 2.77 12.78
C ASN A 373 17.44 2.72 12.02
N GLN A 374 17.96 3.87 11.58
CA GLN A 374 19.26 3.95 10.91
C GLN A 374 20.39 3.53 11.84
N GLU A 375 20.38 3.96 13.10
CA GLU A 375 21.41 3.57 14.05
C GLU A 375 21.30 2.06 14.40
N VAL A 376 20.10 1.46 14.40
CA VAL A 376 19.96 0.00 14.58
C VAL A 376 20.63 -0.73 13.43
N LEU A 377 20.34 -0.35 12.19
CA LEU A 377 20.94 -0.95 11.00
C LEU A 377 22.47 -0.84 11.02
N ARG A 378 23.02 0.33 11.36
CA ARG A 378 24.48 0.53 11.50
C ARG A 378 25.10 -0.42 12.53
N ASN A 379 24.42 -0.69 13.64
CA ASN A 379 24.92 -1.64 14.64
C ASN A 379 24.88 -3.08 14.14
N ILE A 380 23.85 -3.45 13.38
CA ILE A 380 23.79 -4.78 12.73
C ILE A 380 24.92 -4.91 11.70
N ASP A 381 25.16 -3.89 10.89
CA ASP A 381 26.24 -3.87 9.88
C ASP A 381 27.63 -3.99 10.51
N ARG A 382 27.86 -3.40 11.69
CA ARG A 382 29.12 -3.55 12.44
C ARG A 382 29.38 -4.98 12.90
N VAL A 383 28.32 -5.75 13.19
CA VAL A 383 28.45 -7.12 13.71
C VAL A 383 28.48 -8.15 12.59
N LEU A 384 27.64 -7.99 11.57
CA LEU A 384 27.51 -8.97 10.48
C LEU A 384 28.32 -8.59 9.22
N GLY A 385 28.90 -7.40 9.16
CA GLY A 385 29.50 -6.85 7.96
C GLY A 385 28.45 -6.35 6.96
N LYS A 386 28.89 -6.07 5.72
CA LYS A 386 28.01 -5.65 4.62
C LYS A 386 27.00 -6.76 4.26
N ASP A 387 25.90 -6.34 3.66
CA ASP A 387 24.81 -7.22 3.23
C ASP A 387 25.14 -7.94 1.91
N PHE A 388 24.36 -8.96 1.53
CA PHE A 388 24.61 -9.87 0.39
C PHE A 388 24.86 -9.16 -0.95
N ASP A 389 24.10 -8.09 -1.19
CA ASP A 389 23.95 -7.47 -2.51
C ASP A 389 24.53 -6.04 -2.56
N ASN A 390 25.50 -5.71 -1.68
CA ASN A 390 26.00 -4.35 -1.44
C ASN A 390 27.49 -4.12 -1.72
#